data_AF-A0ABD5DTN5-F1
#
_entry.id   AF-A0ABD5DTN5-F1
#
_cell.length_a   1.000
_cell.length_b   1.000
_cell.length_c   1.000
_cell.angle_alpha   90.00
_cell.angle_beta   90.00
_cell.angle_gamma   90.00
#
_symmetry.space_group_name_H-M   'P 1'
#
loop_
_entity.id
_entity.type
_entity.pdbx_description
1 polymer ?
#
loop_
_entity_poly.entity_id
_entity_poly.type
_entity_poly.pdbx_seq_one_letter_code
_entity_poly.pdbx_strand_id
1 'polypeptide(L)'
;YLFDGHVIGMFIFPSIIALIVGFIGLRYGSDSPESYGLGTAEELFGEAISEEDKETEENAMTKWQIFVEYVLKNKVIWLLCFSNIFLYVVPIGIDQWSTVYAFQELKLSK
;
A
#
# COMPACT_ATOMS: atom_id res chain seq x y z
N TYR A 1 8.76 29.09 -12.52
CA TYR A 1 10.22 28.95 -12.67
C TYR A 1 10.74 27.54 -12.97
N LEU A 2 9.91 26.48 -12.99
CA LEU A 2 10.29 25.20 -13.62
C LEU A 2 9.26 24.74 -14.67
N PHE A 3 8.00 25.15 -14.49
CA PHE A 3 6.93 25.09 -15.49
C PHE A 3 6.23 26.45 -15.45
N ASP A 4 6.42 27.31 -16.46
CA ASP A 4 5.92 28.70 -16.48
C ASP A 4 4.39 28.79 -16.62
N GLY A 5 3.67 28.34 -15.59
CA GLY A 5 2.19 28.39 -15.55
C GLY A 5 1.50 27.46 -16.55
N HIS A 6 2.25 26.70 -17.36
CA HIS A 6 1.68 25.69 -18.24
C HIS A 6 1.34 24.43 -17.43
N VAL A 7 0.05 24.31 -17.09
CA VAL A 7 -0.56 23.12 -16.44
C VAL A 7 -0.11 21.82 -17.10
N ILE A 8 0.09 21.82 -18.41
CA ILE A 8 0.57 20.67 -19.19
C ILE A 8 1.95 20.21 -18.69
N GLY A 9 2.89 21.11 -18.43
CA GLY A 9 4.23 20.75 -17.94
C GLY A 9 4.23 20.14 -16.54
N MET A 10 3.34 20.62 -15.67
CA MET A 10 3.22 20.17 -14.28
C MET A 10 2.69 18.74 -14.13
N PHE A 11 1.83 18.29 -15.04
CA PHE A 11 1.31 16.91 -15.06
C PHE A 11 2.15 15.98 -15.94
N ILE A 12 2.59 16.43 -17.12
CA ILE A 12 3.29 15.57 -18.08
C ILE A 12 4.66 15.13 -17.56
N PHE A 13 5.40 16.01 -16.89
CA PHE A 13 6.73 15.67 -16.36
C PHE A 13 6.70 14.53 -15.33
N PRO A 14 5.89 14.58 -14.24
CA PRO A 14 5.79 13.46 -13.32
C PRO A 14 5.16 12.21 -13.95
N SER A 15 4.25 12.36 -14.93
CA SER A 15 3.70 11.20 -15.66
C SER A 15 4.76 10.44 -16.46
N ILE A 16 5.67 11.14 -17.13
CA ILE A 16 6.78 10.49 -17.87
C ILE A 16 7.70 9.75 -16.89
N ILE A 17 8.02 10.36 -15.74
CA ILE A 17 8.83 9.70 -14.70
C ILE A 17 8.12 8.45 -14.18
N ALA A 18 6.82 8.53 -13.90
CA ALA A 18 6.03 7.39 -13.46
C ALA A 18 6.02 6.25 -14.48
N LEU A 19 5.94 6.56 -15.78
CA LEU A 19 6.04 5.55 -16.84
C LEU A 19 7.41 4.88 -16.90
N ILE A 20 8.50 5.65 -16.75
CA ILE A 20 9.87 5.09 -16.72
C ILE A 20 10.04 4.17 -15.51
N VAL A 21 9.63 4.62 -14.32
CA VAL A 21 9.68 3.81 -13.10
C VAL A 21 8.80 2.57 -13.22
N GLY A 22 7.60 2.70 -13.79
CA GLY A 22 6.71 1.57 -14.05
C GLY A 22 7.30 0.57 -15.04
N PHE A 23 7.97 1.04 -16.10
CA PHE A 23 8.64 0.17 -17.07
C PHE A 23 9.83 -0.58 -16.45
N ILE A 24 10.63 0.11 -15.63
CA ILE A 24 11.71 -0.52 -14.85
C ILE A 24 11.12 -1.55 -13.88
N GLY A 25 10.04 -1.20 -13.17
CA GLY A 25 9.34 -2.09 -12.25
C GLY A 25 8.75 -3.31 -12.94
N LEU A 26 8.22 -3.20 -14.16
CA LEU A 26 7.76 -4.36 -14.92
C LEU A 26 8.91 -5.23 -15.43
N ARG A 27 10.09 -4.63 -15.69
CA ARG A 27 11.23 -5.36 -16.25
C ARG A 27 12.10 -6.03 -15.18
N TYR A 28 12.18 -5.43 -13.99
CA TYR A 28 12.98 -5.90 -12.85
C TYR A 28 12.15 -6.44 -11.69
N GLY A 29 10.85 -6.14 -11.66
CA GLY A 29 9.90 -6.73 -10.73
C GLY A 29 9.72 -8.19 -11.09
N SER A 30 10.51 -9.01 -10.42
CA SER A 30 10.41 -10.45 -10.39
C SER A 30 9.06 -10.89 -9.82
N ASP A 31 8.39 -11.83 -10.49
CA ASP A 31 7.27 -12.58 -9.91
C ASP A 31 7.71 -13.32 -8.63
N SER A 32 6.74 -13.86 -7.90
CA SER A 32 6.93 -14.53 -6.60
C SER A 32 8.13 -15.51 -6.59
N PRO A 33 8.80 -15.72 -5.44
CA PRO A 33 9.97 -16.61 -5.35
C PRO A 33 9.74 -18.01 -5.95
N GLU A 34 8.49 -18.48 -5.91
CA GLU A 34 8.00 -19.72 -6.53
C GLU A 34 8.30 -19.79 -8.05
N SER A 35 8.25 -18.64 -8.74
CA SER A 35 8.56 -18.54 -10.18
C SER A 35 10.03 -18.80 -10.51
N TYR A 36 10.92 -18.68 -9.52
CA TYR A 36 12.34 -18.99 -9.63
C TYR A 36 12.68 -20.42 -9.19
N GLY A 37 11.67 -21.22 -8.82
CA GLY A 37 11.89 -22.56 -8.24
C GLY A 37 12.52 -22.54 -6.85
N LEU A 38 12.62 -21.35 -6.26
CA LEU A 38 12.86 -21.17 -4.84
C LEU A 38 11.49 -21.40 -4.20
N GLY A 39 11.36 -22.42 -3.37
CA GLY A 39 10.09 -22.86 -2.80
C GLY A 39 9.37 -21.79 -1.96
N THR A 40 8.48 -22.18 -1.06
CA THR A 40 7.80 -21.18 -0.23
C THR A 40 8.82 -20.41 0.62
N ALA A 41 8.47 -19.20 1.04
CA ALA A 41 9.36 -18.40 1.90
C ALA A 41 9.78 -19.18 3.16
N GLU A 42 8.90 -20.03 3.69
CA GLU A 42 9.17 -20.87 4.86
C GLU A 42 10.25 -21.93 4.58
N GLU A 43 10.25 -22.54 3.39
CA GLU A 43 11.30 -23.47 2.96
C GLU A 43 12.65 -22.76 2.75
N LEU A 44 12.62 -21.51 2.26
CA LEU A 44 13.81 -20.69 2.02
C LEU A 44 14.47 -20.20 3.31
N PHE A 45 13.68 -19.87 4.32
CA PHE A 45 14.17 -19.35 5.60
C PHE A 45 14.28 -20.43 6.70
N GLY A 46 13.88 -21.68 6.39
CA GLY A 46 13.94 -22.80 7.33
C GLY A 46 12.99 -22.62 8.53
N GLU A 47 11.92 -21.85 8.34
CA GLU A 47 10.91 -21.60 9.36
C GLU A 47 9.91 -22.75 9.38
N ALA A 48 9.44 -23.13 10.57
CA ALA A 48 8.42 -24.15 10.68
C ALA A 48 7.11 -23.59 10.12
N ILE A 49 6.56 -24.25 9.10
CA ILE A 49 5.24 -23.93 8.53
C ILE A 49 4.23 -23.84 9.67
N SER A 50 3.52 -22.71 9.76
CA SER A 50 2.59 -22.47 10.84
C SER A 50 1.45 -23.50 10.82
N GLU A 51 0.87 -23.83 11.98
CA GLU A 51 -0.25 -24.79 12.03
C GLU A 51 -1.45 -24.26 11.23
N GLU A 52 -1.67 -22.95 11.20
CA GLU A 52 -2.72 -22.31 10.38
C GLU A 52 -2.46 -22.45 8.87
N ASP A 53 -1.21 -22.37 8.43
CA ASP A 53 -0.85 -22.54 7.01
C ASP A 53 -0.99 -24.01 6.57
N LYS A 54 -0.64 -24.96 7.45
CA LYS A 54 -0.87 -26.39 7.20
C LYS A 54 -2.36 -26.74 7.12
N GLU A 55 -3.18 -26.24 8.05
CA GLU A 55 -4.62 -26.47 8.00
C GLU A 55 -5.26 -25.83 6.76
N THR A 56 -4.71 -24.71 6.29
CA THR A 56 -5.17 -24.01 5.09
C THR A 56 -4.87 -24.76 3.81
N GLU A 57 -3.65 -25.30 3.68
CA GLU A 57 -3.25 -26.14 2.55
C GLU A 57 -3.95 -27.51 2.58
N GLU A 58 -4.05 -28.15 3.74
CA GLU A 58 -4.66 -29.47 3.90
C GLU A 58 -6.17 -29.46 3.60
N ASN A 59 -6.87 -28.38 3.97
CA ASN A 59 -8.28 -28.21 3.65
C ASN A 59 -8.53 -27.57 2.27
N ALA A 60 -7.48 -27.32 1.47
CA ALA A 60 -7.54 -26.64 0.18
C ALA A 60 -8.42 -25.37 0.22
N MET A 61 -8.28 -24.58 1.28
CA MET A 61 -9.16 -23.44 1.50
C MET A 61 -8.94 -22.38 0.42
N THR A 62 -10.03 -21.86 -0.12
CA THR A 62 -9.94 -20.78 -1.12
C THR A 62 -9.47 -19.48 -0.43
N LYS A 63 -8.71 -18.63 -1.13
CA LYS A 63 -8.25 -17.31 -0.63
C LYS A 63 -9.37 -16.49 0.03
N TRP A 64 -10.59 -16.60 -0.48
CA TRP A 64 -11.77 -15.96 0.10
C TRP A 64 -12.17 -16.51 1.47
N GLN A 65 -12.11 -17.83 1.66
CA GLN A 65 -12.45 -18.48 2.93
C GLN A 65 -11.45 -18.10 4.02
N ILE A 66 -10.15 -18.08 3.68
CA ILE A 66 -9.08 -17.63 4.59
C ILE A 66 -9.32 -16.18 5.02
N PHE A 67 -9.62 -15.30 4.06
CA PHE A 67 -9.92 -13.90 4.35
C PHE A 67 -11.11 -13.74 5.30
N VAL A 68 -12.20 -14.48 5.08
CA VAL A 68 -13.38 -14.38 5.94
C VAL A 68 -13.08 -14.92 7.35
N GLU A 69 -12.43 -16.07 7.46
CA GLU A 69 -12.21 -16.74 8.74
C GLU A 69 -11.16 -16.03 9.59
N TYR A 70 -10.00 -15.72 9.00
CA TYR A 70 -8.85 -15.19 9.74
C TYR A 70 -8.80 -13.67 9.78
N VAL A 71 -9.33 -12.98 8.77
CA VAL A 71 -9.30 -11.50 8.73
C VAL A 71 -10.62 -10.90 9.22
N LEU A 72 -11.74 -11.25 8.60
CA LEU A 72 -13.02 -10.60 8.92
C LEU A 72 -13.59 -10.99 10.29
N LYS A 73 -13.37 -12.22 10.79
CA LYS A 73 -13.89 -12.62 12.11
C LYS A 73 -12.98 -12.23 13.28
N ASN A 74 -11.76 -11.74 13.02
CA ASN A 74 -10.78 -11.45 14.07
C ASN A 74 -10.93 -10.02 14.63
N LYS A 75 -11.34 -9.92 15.91
CA LYS A 75 -11.56 -8.64 16.60
C LYS A 75 -10.30 -7.77 16.72
N VAL A 76 -9.12 -8.39 16.82
CA VAL A 76 -7.84 -7.67 16.96
C VAL A 76 -7.50 -6.94 15.66
N ILE A 77 -7.71 -7.59 14.52
CA ILE A 77 -7.50 -6.98 13.21
C ILE A 77 -8.43 -5.78 13.01
N TRP A 78 -9.71 -5.90 13.38
CA TRP A 78 -10.63 -4.76 13.33
C TRP A 78 -10.18 -3.59 14.20
N LEU A 79 -9.68 -3.87 15.42
CA LEU A 79 -9.14 -2.83 16.30
C LEU A 79 -7.92 -2.14 15.66
N LEU A 80 -7.03 -2.91 15.03
CA LEU A 80 -5.90 -2.36 14.27
C LEU A 80 -6.39 -1.49 13.10
N CYS A 81 -7.40 -1.94 12.34
CA CYS A 81 -8.00 -1.18 11.24
C CYS A 81 -8.59 0.16 11.72
N PHE A 82 -9.37 0.14 12.80
CA PHE A 82 -9.90 1.39 13.37
C PHE A 82 -8.78 2.31 13.86
N SER A 83 -7.77 1.77 14.52
CA SER A 83 -6.61 2.55 14.98
C SER A 83 -5.87 3.19 13.80
N ASN A 84 -5.73 2.45 12.69
CA ASN A 84 -5.13 2.93 11.47
C ASN A 84 -5.93 4.09 10.85
N ILE A 85 -7.26 3.99 10.82
CA ILE A 85 -8.12 5.11 10.37
C ILE A 85 -7.84 6.37 11.20
N PHE A 86 -7.79 6.27 12.53
CA PHE A 86 -7.50 7.43 13.38
C PHE A 86 -6.10 8.02 13.13
N LEU A 87 -5.10 7.16 12.92
CA LEU A 87 -3.75 7.61 12.56
C LEU A 87 -3.70 8.39 11.25
N TYR A 88 -4.58 8.08 10.30
CA TYR A 88 -4.66 8.83 9.03
C TYR A 88 -5.51 10.09 9.12
N VAL A 89 -6.51 10.14 10.01
CA VAL A 89 -7.34 11.34 10.20
C VAL A 89 -6.50 12.54 10.63
N VAL A 90 -5.52 12.37 11.52
CA VAL A 90 -4.69 13.45 12.04
C VAL A 90 -3.87 14.16 10.93
N PRO A 91 -3.01 13.47 10.15
CA PRO A 91 -2.20 14.12 9.13
C PRO A 91 -3.05 14.70 8.00
N ILE A 92 -4.12 14.01 7.58
CA ILE A 92 -5.03 14.53 6.54
C ILE A 92 -5.75 15.79 7.05
N GLY A 93 -6.23 15.76 8.30
CA GLY A 93 -6.84 16.92 8.93
C GLY A 93 -5.88 18.11 8.99
N ILE A 94 -4.64 17.88 9.43
CA ILE A 94 -3.60 18.94 9.47
C ILE A 94 -3.30 19.46 8.07
N ASP A 95 -3.13 18.61 7.06
CA ASP A 95 -2.85 19.02 5.69
C ASP A 95 -3.97 19.91 5.11
N GLN A 96 -5.23 19.48 5.27
CA GLN A 96 -6.39 20.22 4.82
C GLN A 96 -6.59 21.54 5.58
N TRP A 97 -6.38 21.55 6.90
CA TRP A 97 -6.63 22.73 7.73
C TRP A 97 -5.47 23.72 7.68
N SER A 98 -4.23 23.24 7.49
CA SER A 98 -3.05 24.08 7.32
C SER A 98 -3.21 25.01 6.11
N THR A 99 -3.68 24.48 4.98
CA THR A 99 -3.93 25.28 3.77
C THR A 99 -5.07 26.29 3.96
N VAL A 100 -6.16 25.90 4.63
CA VAL A 100 -7.30 26.79 4.93
C VAL A 100 -6.90 27.91 5.90
N TYR A 101 -6.17 27.58 6.97
CA TYR A 101 -5.73 28.55 7.96
C TYR A 101 -4.71 29.54 7.37
N ALA A 102 -3.76 29.04 6.58
CA ALA A 102 -2.80 29.89 5.88
C ALA A 102 -3.49 30.86 4.90
N PHE A 103 -4.58 30.43 4.27
CA PHE A 103 -5.35 31.31 3.40
C PHE A 103 -6.16 32.37 4.16
N GLN A 104 -6.89 31.96 5.20
CA GLN A 104 -7.81 32.84 5.93
C GLN A 104 -7.10 33.86 6.81
N GLU A 105 -6.08 33.42 7.55
CA GLU A 105 -5.43 34.25 8.57
C GLU A 105 -4.16 34.94 8.04
N LEU A 106 -3.36 34.24 7.22
CA LEU A 106 -2.11 34.78 6.67
C LEU A 106 -2.28 35.52 5.33
N LYS A 107 -3.47 35.49 4.71
CA LYS A 107 -3.78 36.10 3.39
C LYS A 107 -2.77 35.76 2.29
N LEU A 108 -2.10 34.61 2.40
CA LEU A 108 -1.17 34.16 1.37
C LEU A 108 -1.97 33.78 0.12
N SER A 109 -1.54 34.30 -1.02
CA SER A 109 -2.19 34.05 -2.31
C SER A 109 -2.07 32.58 -2.70
N LYS A 110 -3.07 32.12 -3.44
CA LYS A 110 -3.33 30.72 -3.82
C LYS A 110 -2.19 30.09 -4.62
#